data_AF-A0A0T9T163-F1
#
_entry.id   AF-A0A0T9T163-F1
#
_cell.length_a   1.000
_cell.length_b   1.000
_cell.length_c   1.000
_cell.angle_alpha   90.00
_cell.angle_beta   90.00
_cell.angle_gamma   90.00
#
_symmetry.space_group_name_H-M   'P 1'
#
loop_
_entity.id
_entity.type
_entity.pdbx_description
1 polymer ?
#
loop_
_entity_poly.entity_id
_entity_poly.type
_entity_poly.pdbx_seq_one_letter_code
_entity_poly.pdbx_strand_id
1 'polypeptide(L)'
;MLIPSKLSRPVRLQNTVMRDRLLVKLSGVANYRLTLINCPAGYGKTTLIAQWAADQSDLGWYSLDESDNQPERFATYLIAAVQQATGGHCSKSEALSQKHQYASLSALFAQLFI
;
A
#
# COMPACT_ATOMS: atom_id res chain seq x y z
N MET A 1 -14.20 1.28 -11.68
CA MET A 1 -13.53 -0.02 -11.86
C MET A 1 -12.11 0.11 -11.37
N LEU A 2 -11.65 -0.83 -10.53
CA LEU A 2 -10.26 -0.85 -10.05
C LEU A 2 -9.34 -1.49 -11.09
N ILE A 3 -8.14 -0.94 -11.24
CA ILE A 3 -7.09 -1.50 -12.07
C ILE A 3 -6.25 -2.44 -11.20
N PRO A 4 -6.22 -3.76 -11.46
CA PRO A 4 -5.54 -4.72 -10.59
C PRO A 4 -4.05 -4.43 -10.42
N SER A 5 -3.37 -3.95 -11.47
CA SER A 5 -1.92 -3.65 -11.42
C SER A 5 -1.55 -2.56 -10.43
N LYS A 6 -2.48 -1.69 -10.02
CA LYS A 6 -2.25 -0.69 -8.98
C LYS A 6 -2.26 -1.30 -7.58
N LEU A 7 -2.88 -2.47 -7.42
CA LEU A 7 -2.98 -3.21 -6.16
C LEU A 7 -2.05 -4.44 -6.11
N SER A 8 -1.39 -4.78 -7.23
CA SER A 8 -0.46 -5.90 -7.28
C SER A 8 0.90 -5.52 -6.71
N ARG A 9 1.32 -6.22 -5.65
CA ARG A 9 2.69 -6.09 -5.11
C ARG A 9 3.75 -6.47 -6.14
N PRO A 10 4.91 -5.79 -6.17
CA PRO A 10 6.01 -6.18 -7.05
C PRO A 10 6.56 -7.54 -6.61
N VAL A 11 6.88 -8.40 -7.59
CA VAL A 11 7.45 -9.72 -7.34
C VAL A 11 8.93 -9.59 -7.02
N ARG A 12 9.40 -10.33 -6.01
CA ARG A 12 10.83 -10.47 -5.73
C ARG A 12 11.51 -11.21 -6.90
N LEU A 13 12.39 -10.52 -7.60
CA LEU A 13 13.19 -11.09 -8.68
C LEU A 13 14.30 -11.99 -8.10
N GLN A 14 14.42 -13.21 -8.62
CA GLN A 14 15.33 -14.24 -8.12
C GLN A 14 16.82 -13.84 -8.23
N ASN A 15 17.19 -13.10 -9.28
CA ASN A 15 18.59 -12.73 -9.56
C ASN A 15 18.96 -11.33 -9.05
N THR A 16 18.38 -10.91 -7.93
CA THR A 16 18.70 -9.61 -7.31
C THR A 16 19.71 -9.76 -6.19
N VAL A 17 20.66 -8.84 -6.12
CA VAL A 17 21.59 -8.76 -4.99
C VAL A 17 20.79 -8.37 -3.75
N MET A 18 20.90 -9.17 -2.69
CA MET A 18 20.25 -8.88 -1.40
C MET A 18 20.92 -7.67 -0.76
N ARG A 19 20.11 -6.76 -0.22
CA ARG A 19 20.58 -5.52 0.42
C ARG A 19 20.38 -5.60 1.92
N ASP A 20 20.97 -6.60 2.56
CA ASP A 20 20.72 -6.97 3.96
C ASP A 20 20.82 -5.77 4.92
N ARG A 21 21.85 -4.92 4.75
CA ARG A 21 22.00 -3.69 5.55
C ARG A 21 20.79 -2.75 5.49
N LEU A 22 20.11 -2.67 4.34
CA LEU A 22 18.90 -1.85 4.18
C LEU A 22 17.65 -2.61 4.64
N LEU A 23 17.58 -3.92 4.42
CA LEU A 23 16.49 -4.77 4.93
C LEU A 23 16.45 -4.76 6.47
N VAL A 24 17.61 -4.79 7.13
CA VAL A 24 17.73 -4.62 8.59
C VAL A 24 17.24 -3.24 9.04
N LYS A 25 17.43 -2.18 8.25
CA LYS A 25 16.81 -0.88 8.57
C LYS A 25 15.29 -0.91 8.39
N LEU A 26 14.80 -1.65 7.41
CA LEU A 26 13.37 -1.78 7.14
C LEU A 26 12.64 -2.65 8.16
N SER A 27 13.32 -3.48 8.95
CA SER A 27 12.65 -4.22 10.03
C SER A 27 12.07 -3.28 11.11
N GLY A 28 12.63 -2.07 11.25
CA GLY A 28 12.15 -1.07 12.20
C GLY A 28 10.95 -0.24 11.71
N VAL A 29 10.47 -0.42 10.47
CA VAL A 29 9.39 0.44 9.92
C VAL A 29 8.06 0.31 10.66
N ALA A 30 7.81 -0.84 11.29
CA ALA A 30 6.62 -1.06 12.10
C ALA A 30 6.54 -0.11 13.31
N ASN A 31 7.67 0.48 13.73
CA ASN A 31 7.72 1.44 14.83
C ASN A 31 7.33 2.87 14.41
N TYR A 32 7.08 3.11 13.12
CA TYR A 32 6.77 4.43 12.57
C TYR A 32 5.41 4.42 11.88
N ARG A 33 4.64 5.50 12.03
CA ARG A 33 3.35 5.68 11.35
C ARG A 33 3.50 5.87 9.84
N LEU A 34 4.62 6.45 9.40
CA LEU A 34 4.95 6.68 8.01
C LEU A 34 6.46 6.55 7.80
N THR A 35 6.87 5.70 6.87
CA THR A 35 8.26 5.60 6.41
C THR A 35 8.34 6.03 4.95
N LEU A 36 9.20 7.00 4.67
CA LEU A 36 9.48 7.47 3.30
C LEU A 36 10.83 6.94 2.83
N ILE A 37 10.86 6.32 1.64
CA ILE A 37 12.08 5.84 1.01
C ILE A 37 12.39 6.74 -0.19
N ASN A 38 13.37 7.62 -0.02
CA ASN A 38 13.79 8.56 -1.06
C ASN A 38 15.18 8.20 -1.62
N CYS A 39 15.31 8.19 -2.95
CA CYS A 39 16.59 8.21 -3.66
C CYS A 39 16.35 8.51 -5.16
N PRO A 40 17.40 8.70 -5.97
CA PRO A 40 17.26 8.94 -7.42
C PRO A 40 16.73 7.73 -8.20
N ALA A 41 16.31 7.94 -9.44
CA ALA A 41 15.91 6.86 -10.34
C ALA A 41 17.07 5.85 -10.56
N GLY A 42 16.74 4.57 -10.74
CA GLY A 42 17.74 3.50 -10.96
C GLY A 42 18.43 2.94 -9.72
N TYR A 43 18.26 3.55 -8.54
CA TYR A 43 18.90 3.07 -7.29
C TYR A 43 18.26 1.82 -6.67
N GLY A 44 17.27 1.21 -7.32
CA GLY A 44 16.66 -0.05 -6.87
C GLY A 44 15.68 0.09 -5.68
N LYS A 45 14.91 1.18 -5.58
CA LYS A 45 13.87 1.36 -4.55
C LYS A 45 12.82 0.26 -4.59
N THR A 46 12.24 0.06 -5.77
CA THR A 46 11.20 -0.95 -5.99
C THR A 46 11.78 -2.35 -5.75
N THR A 47 13.03 -2.59 -6.14
CA THR A 47 13.71 -3.86 -5.86
C THR A 47 13.89 -4.11 -4.35
N LEU A 48 14.32 -3.10 -3.60
CA LEU A 48 14.47 -3.20 -2.13
C LEU A 48 13.12 -3.47 -1.46
N ILE A 49 12.07 -2.74 -1.88
CA ILE A 49 10.73 -2.93 -1.31
C ILE A 49 10.14 -4.28 -1.71
N ALA A 50 10.37 -4.77 -2.93
CA ALA A 50 9.95 -6.10 -3.34
C ALA A 50 10.66 -7.20 -2.53
N GLN A 51 11.95 -7.01 -2.21
CA GLN A 51 12.68 -7.92 -1.31
C GLN A 51 12.07 -7.92 0.10
N TRP A 52 11.81 -6.75 0.68
CA TRP A 52 11.21 -6.63 2.01
C TRP A 52 9.76 -7.16 2.07
N ALA A 53 8.96 -6.87 1.05
CA ALA A 53 7.55 -7.25 0.95
C ALA A 53 7.34 -8.75 0.71
N ALA A 54 8.34 -9.47 0.20
CA ALA A 54 8.24 -10.90 -0.06
C ALA A 54 7.99 -11.72 1.21
N ASP A 55 8.49 -11.24 2.34
CA ASP A 55 8.40 -11.91 3.63
C ASP A 55 7.21 -11.40 4.47
N GLN A 56 6.36 -10.54 3.92
CA GLN A 56 5.17 -10.00 4.60
C GLN A 56 3.89 -10.69 4.11
N SER A 57 3.11 -11.24 5.05
CA SER A 57 1.79 -11.81 4.76
C SER A 57 0.69 -10.74 4.74
N ASP A 58 0.79 -9.75 5.63
CA ASP A 58 -0.29 -8.80 5.93
C ASP A 58 -0.01 -7.44 5.28
N LEU A 59 0.23 -7.47 3.96
CA LEU A 59 0.67 -6.30 3.20
C LEU A 59 -0.29 -5.97 2.06
N GLY A 60 -0.76 -4.71 2.07
CA GLY A 60 -1.48 -4.10 0.96
C GLY A 60 -0.54 -3.31 0.05
N TRP A 61 -0.86 -3.24 -1.24
CA TRP A 61 -0.09 -2.45 -2.19
C TRP A 61 -0.98 -1.41 -2.87
N TYR A 62 -0.47 -0.19 -3.02
CA TYR A 62 -1.10 0.85 -3.81
C TYR A 62 -0.05 1.66 -4.59
N SER A 63 0.00 1.45 -5.91
CA SER A 63 0.78 2.26 -6.84
C SER A 63 0.05 3.57 -7.14
N LEU A 64 0.50 4.68 -6.54
CA LEU A 64 -0.03 6.02 -6.80
C LEU A 64 0.48 6.59 -8.13
N ASP A 65 -0.39 7.26 -8.87
CA ASP A 65 -0.07 8.09 -10.03
C ASP A 65 -0.91 9.39 -10.04
N GLU A 66 -0.66 10.26 -11.02
CA GLU A 66 -1.34 11.56 -11.14
C GLU A 66 -2.87 11.45 -11.24
N SER A 67 -3.38 10.33 -11.78
CA SER A 67 -4.82 10.12 -11.92
C SER A 67 -5.52 9.90 -10.58
N ASP A 68 -4.77 9.62 -9.51
CA ASP A 68 -5.27 9.44 -8.14
C ASP A 68 -5.42 10.76 -7.40
N ASN A 69 -5.15 11.92 -8.02
CA ASN A 69 -5.41 13.24 -7.43
C ASN A 69 -6.90 13.61 -7.37
N GLN A 70 -7.77 12.60 -7.33
CA GLN A 70 -9.20 12.69 -7.08
C GLN A 70 -9.47 11.95 -5.76
N PRO A 71 -9.97 12.63 -4.70
CA PRO A 71 -10.12 12.04 -3.37
C PRO A 71 -10.85 10.70 -3.37
N GLU A 72 -11.86 10.59 -4.23
CA GLU A 72 -12.70 9.41 -4.37
C GLU A 72 -11.96 8.19 -4.92
N ARG A 73 -11.12 8.43 -5.93
CA ARG A 73 -10.28 7.40 -6.52
C ARG A 73 -9.19 6.98 -5.53
N PHE A 74 -8.53 7.96 -4.90
CA PHE A 74 -7.55 7.70 -3.85
C PHE A 74 -8.13 6.85 -2.72
N ALA A 75 -9.30 7.24 -2.18
CA ALA A 75 -10.00 6.49 -1.15
C ALA A 75 -10.28 5.05 -1.56
N THR A 76 -10.80 4.85 -2.78
CA THR A 76 -11.20 3.53 -3.26
C THR A 76 -10.00 2.58 -3.39
N TYR A 77 -8.89 3.06 -3.95
CA TYR A 77 -7.67 2.24 -4.05
C TYR A 77 -7.00 2.03 -2.69
N LEU A 78 -6.95 3.06 -1.84
CA LEU A 78 -6.34 2.93 -0.51
C LEU A 78 -7.10 1.90 0.34
N ILE A 79 -8.43 1.96 0.35
CA ILE A 79 -9.24 1.00 1.11
C ILE A 79 -9.14 -0.40 0.50
N ALA A 80 -9.12 -0.53 -0.82
CA ALA A 80 -8.87 -1.83 -1.45
C ALA A 80 -7.50 -2.42 -1.05
N ALA A 81 -6.45 -1.59 -0.96
CA ALA A 81 -5.14 -2.02 -0.48
C ALA A 81 -5.17 -2.43 1.00
N VAL A 82 -5.86 -1.66 1.87
CA VAL A 82 -6.02 -2.01 3.29
C VAL A 82 -6.83 -3.31 3.47
N GLN A 83 -7.85 -3.52 2.64
CA GLN A 83 -8.65 -4.75 2.63
C GLN A 83 -7.80 -5.97 2.31
N GLN A 84 -6.87 -5.85 1.35
CA GLN A 84 -5.88 -6.90 1.05
C GLN A 84 -4.91 -7.13 2.21
N ALA A 85 -4.39 -6.04 2.80
CA ALA A 85 -3.46 -6.11 3.93
C ALA A 85 -4.07 -6.82 5.16
N THR A 86 -5.38 -6.69 5.32
CA THR A 86 -6.11 -7.16 6.50
C THR A 86 -6.96 -8.40 6.24
N GLY A 87 -6.82 -9.04 5.07
CA GLY A 87 -7.57 -10.26 4.77
C GLY A 87 -9.10 -10.10 4.77
N GLY A 88 -9.62 -8.91 4.47
CA GLY A 88 -11.06 -8.67 4.35
C GLY A 88 -11.74 -7.96 5.53
N HIS A 89 -10.98 -7.52 6.54
CA HIS A 89 -11.55 -6.95 7.78
C HIS A 89 -12.08 -5.51 7.69
N CYS A 90 -12.01 -4.84 6.53
CA CYS A 90 -12.57 -3.48 6.32
C CYS A 90 -13.68 -3.42 5.25
N SER A 91 -14.49 -4.48 5.13
CA SER A 91 -15.60 -4.58 4.16
C SER A 91 -16.62 -3.44 4.21
N LYS A 92 -16.90 -2.90 5.40
CA LYS A 92 -17.80 -1.75 5.57
C LYS A 92 -17.22 -0.48 4.94
N SER A 93 -15.96 -0.17 5.21
CA SER A 93 -15.26 0.98 4.63
C SER A 93 -15.15 0.83 3.12
N GLU A 94 -14.92 -0.39 2.63
CA GLU A 94 -14.92 -0.71 1.19
C GLU A 94 -16.26 -0.40 0.53
N ALA A 95 -17.36 -0.85 1.14
CA ALA A 95 -18.71 -0.56 0.65
C ALA A 95 -19.04 0.94 0.66
N LEU A 96 -18.65 1.67 1.71
CA LEU A 96 -18.82 3.13 1.79
C LEU A 96 -18.02 3.85 0.71
N SER A 97 -16.78 3.41 0.46
CA SER A 97 -15.92 3.99 -0.57
C SER A 97 -16.49 3.79 -1.96
N GLN A 98 -16.92 2.58 -2.31
CA GLN A 98 -17.48 2.25 -3.62
C GLN A 98 -18.78 3.03 -3.90
N LYS A 99 -19.59 3.24 -2.87
CA LYS A 99 -20.84 4.02 -2.97
C LYS A 99 -20.63 5.53 -2.86
N HIS A 100 -19.40 5.99 -2.59
CA HIS A 100 -19.10 7.41 -2.33
C HIS A 100 -19.95 8.00 -1.20
N GLN A 101 -20.29 7.18 -0.20
CA GLN A 101 -21.20 7.54 0.89
C GLN A 101 -20.42 7.98 2.14
N TYR A 102 -19.61 9.02 2.00
CA TYR A 102 -18.85 9.60 3.10
C TYR A 102 -18.67 11.11 2.91
N ALA A 103 -18.70 11.86 4.01
CA ALA A 103 -18.59 13.32 3.97
C ALA A 103 -17.16 13.81 3.69
N SER A 104 -16.14 13.03 4.06
CA SER A 104 -14.72 13.34 3.84
C SER A 104 -13.86 12.09 3.96
N LEU A 105 -12.62 12.15 3.49
CA LEU A 105 -11.63 11.08 3.67
C LEU A 105 -11.42 10.74 5.15
N SER A 106 -11.33 11.76 6.02
CA SER A 106 -11.18 11.55 7.46
C SER A 106 -12.38 10.80 8.05
N ALA A 107 -13.60 11.12 7.62
CA ALA A 107 -14.80 10.41 8.08
C ALA A 107 -14.82 8.95 7.59
N LEU A 108 -14.37 8.69 6.37
CA LEU A 108 -14.25 7.35 5.82
C LEU A 108 -13.17 6.53 6.55
N PHE A 109 -12.00 7.12 6.79
CA PHE A 109 -10.89 6.45 7.48
C PHE A 109 -11.19 6.22 8.96
N ALA A 110 -12.00 7.07 9.59
CA ALA A 110 -12.49 6.82 10.95
C ALA A 110 -13.37 5.56 11.05
N GLN A 111 -13.92 5.06 9.94
CA GLN A 111 -14.69 3.81 9.89
C GLN A 111 -13.82 2.58 9.58
N LEU A 112 -12.49 2.73 9.49
CA LEU A 112 -11.60 1.58 9.32
C LEU A 112 -11.64 0.69 10.57
N PHE A 113 -11.96 -0.58 10.37
CA PHE A 113 -12.03 -1.61 11.41
C PHE A 113 -13.13 -1.43 12.48
N ILE A 114 -14.17 -0.62 12.20
CA ILE A 114 -15.39 -0.44 13.04
C ILE A 114 -16.62 -1.08 12.40
#